data_AF-A0A1C7HWY2-F1
#
_entry.id   AF-A0A1C7HWY2-F1
#
_cell.length_a   1.000
_cell.length_b   1.000
_cell.length_c   1.000
_cell.angle_alpha   90.00
_cell.angle_beta   90.00
_cell.angle_gamma   90.00
#
_symmetry.space_group_name_H-M   'P 1'
#
loop_
_entity.id
_entity.type
_entity.pdbx_description
1 polymer ?
#
loop_
_entity_poly.entity_id
_entity_poly.type
_entity_poly.pdbx_seq_one_letter_code
_entity_poly.pdbx_strand_id
1 'polypeptide(L)'
;MNRNMRMLHKENNRLDKTLCEDYQRLMTDIVCYLRGADISELQQEKVRYDLTLMLLEAQQRNAPLDEVFPEDYKAFCDTVIKELPPRSQLEKLRERLQIVFLLIAILGVINLFLSKDGLHALLQLDIQSTYPLSLSTLLLDILLGISAVCIVQWICRSSFENDDKAVKRRLLLLWLFTLCISVGCMLLFQNIIVLRIPVWLFVLFCFSSYLLYLALAFCSCKDVAS
;
A
#
# COMPACT_ATOMS: atom_id res chain seq x y z
N MET A 1 15.73 1.88 -8.07
CA MET A 1 15.67 0.41 -7.95
C MET A 1 16.97 -0.19 -8.45
N ASN A 2 17.75 -0.80 -7.54
CA ASN A 2 19.04 -1.42 -7.85
C ASN A 2 18.87 -2.54 -8.90
N ARG A 3 19.87 -2.74 -9.79
CA ARG A 3 19.88 -3.79 -10.81
C ARG A 3 19.69 -5.17 -10.20
N ASN A 4 20.32 -5.43 -9.05
CA ASN A 4 20.22 -6.72 -8.36
C ASN A 4 18.81 -7.01 -7.85
N MET A 5 18.15 -6.02 -7.23
CA MET A 5 16.75 -6.13 -6.79
C MET A 5 15.80 -6.35 -7.97
N ARG A 6 16.01 -5.63 -9.09
CA ARG A 6 15.22 -5.85 -10.32
C ARG A 6 15.37 -7.26 -10.87
N MET A 7 16.59 -7.81 -10.84
CA MET A 7 16.83 -9.18 -11.31
C MET A 7 16.18 -10.20 -10.37
N LEU A 8 16.32 -10.02 -9.05
CA LEU A 8 15.68 -10.90 -8.06
C LEU A 8 14.16 -10.89 -8.19
N HIS A 9 13.55 -9.71 -8.30
CA HIS A 9 12.09 -9.60 -8.48
C HIS A 9 11.61 -10.25 -9.78
N LYS A 10 12.37 -10.09 -10.88
CA LYS A 10 12.06 -10.76 -12.15
C LYS A 10 12.18 -12.27 -12.04
N GLU A 11 13.19 -12.75 -11.33
CA GLU A 11 13.41 -14.18 -11.14
C GLU A 11 12.33 -14.81 -10.26
N ASN A 12 11.96 -14.16 -9.16
CA ASN A 12 10.81 -14.56 -8.34
C ASN A 12 9.54 -14.66 -9.17
N ASN A 13 9.23 -13.65 -9.98
CA ASN A 13 8.05 -13.67 -10.85
C ASN A 13 8.14 -14.77 -11.94
N ARG A 14 9.33 -15.22 -12.31
CA ARG A 14 9.52 -16.32 -13.26
C ARG A 14 9.25 -17.67 -12.58
N LEU A 15 9.80 -17.88 -11.37
CA LEU A 15 9.64 -19.11 -10.60
C LEU A 15 8.19 -19.28 -10.11
N ASP A 16 7.57 -18.21 -9.62
CA ASP A 16 6.18 -18.20 -9.13
C ASP A 16 5.19 -18.67 -10.21
N LYS A 17 5.43 -18.32 -11.48
CA LYS A 17 4.63 -18.78 -12.63
C LYS A 17 4.77 -20.28 -12.96
N THR A 18 5.77 -20.96 -12.39
CA THR A 18 5.98 -22.40 -12.60
C THR A 18 5.31 -23.25 -11.53
N LEU A 19 4.76 -22.62 -10.48
CA LEU A 19 3.93 -23.28 -9.50
C LEU A 19 2.57 -23.65 -10.10
N CYS A 20 2.00 -24.78 -9.69
CA CYS A 20 0.61 -25.09 -9.97
C CYS A 20 -0.33 -24.28 -9.07
N GLU A 21 -1.62 -24.29 -9.40
CA GLU A 21 -2.60 -23.34 -8.85
C GLU A 21 -2.67 -23.35 -7.31
N ASP A 22 -2.62 -24.52 -6.68
CA ASP A 22 -2.70 -24.63 -5.22
C ASP A 22 -1.48 -24.02 -4.51
N TYR A 23 -0.27 -24.30 -5.02
CA TYR A 23 0.96 -23.72 -4.48
C TYR A 23 1.05 -22.22 -4.77
N GLN A 24 0.53 -21.78 -5.92
CA GLN A 24 0.50 -20.38 -6.29
C GLN A 24 -0.44 -19.57 -5.39
N ARG A 25 -1.60 -20.13 -5.01
CA ARG A 25 -2.50 -19.50 -4.03
C ARG A 25 -1.81 -19.32 -2.69
N LEU A 26 -1.17 -20.38 -2.17
CA LEU A 26 -0.41 -20.29 -0.92
C LEU A 26 0.74 -19.27 -1.01
N MET A 27 1.50 -19.25 -2.11
CA MET A 27 2.57 -18.26 -2.33
C MET A 27 2.01 -16.82 -2.34
N THR A 28 0.82 -16.62 -2.91
CA THR A 28 0.16 -15.31 -2.90
C THR A 28 -0.16 -14.86 -1.47
N ASP A 29 -0.68 -15.76 -0.63
CA ASP A 29 -0.99 -15.46 0.77
C ASP A 29 0.29 -15.17 1.57
N ILE A 30 1.36 -15.94 1.35
CA ILE A 30 2.69 -15.71 1.94
C ILE A 30 3.21 -14.32 1.55
N VAL A 31 3.19 -13.96 0.26
CA VAL A 31 3.68 -12.66 -0.20
C VAL A 31 2.86 -11.51 0.39
N CYS A 32 1.53 -11.66 0.47
CA CYS A 32 0.65 -10.71 1.15
C CYS A 32 1.01 -10.57 2.63
N TYR A 33 1.29 -11.67 3.33
CA TYR A 33 1.70 -11.66 4.73
C TYR A 33 3.03 -10.93 4.93
N LEU A 34 4.05 -11.31 4.15
CA LEU A 34 5.38 -10.69 4.20
C LEU A 34 5.33 -9.18 3.92
N ARG A 35 4.42 -8.73 3.05
CA ARG A 35 4.22 -7.31 2.74
C ARG A 35 3.82 -6.48 3.96
N GLY A 36 3.05 -7.08 4.87
CA GLY A 36 2.65 -6.47 6.14
C GLY A 36 3.66 -6.62 7.28
N ALA A 37 4.73 -7.40 7.07
CA ALA A 37 5.75 -7.68 8.06
C ALA A 37 6.82 -6.58 8.15
N ASP A 38 7.45 -6.49 9.31
CA ASP A 38 8.44 -5.45 9.64
C ASP A 38 9.86 -5.78 9.13
N ILE A 39 9.98 -6.16 7.85
CA ILE A 39 11.23 -6.58 7.19
C ILE A 39 11.44 -5.80 5.89
N SER A 40 12.67 -5.43 5.54
CA SER A 40 12.96 -4.62 4.35
C SER A 40 12.46 -5.26 3.05
N GLU A 41 12.19 -4.46 2.01
CA GLU A 41 11.73 -4.99 0.71
C GLU A 41 12.69 -6.02 0.10
N LEU A 42 14.00 -5.85 0.29
CA LEU A 42 14.98 -6.84 -0.18
C LEU A 42 14.87 -8.16 0.58
N GLN A 43 14.65 -8.11 1.90
CA GLN A 43 14.43 -9.32 2.68
C GLN A 43 13.11 -10.00 2.27
N GLN A 44 12.05 -9.23 2.02
CA GLN A 44 10.79 -9.78 1.50
C GLN A 44 11.01 -10.55 0.20
N GLU A 45 11.74 -9.98 -0.76
CA GLU A 45 12.02 -10.65 -2.04
C GLU A 45 12.98 -11.85 -1.88
N LYS A 46 13.93 -11.82 -0.94
CA LYS A 46 14.80 -12.97 -0.64
C LYS A 46 13.99 -14.12 -0.03
N VAL A 47 13.18 -13.82 0.98
CA VAL A 47 12.29 -14.83 1.60
C VAL A 47 11.32 -15.39 0.57
N ARG A 48 10.73 -14.53 -0.28
CA ARG A 48 9.88 -14.99 -1.40
C ARG A 48 10.62 -15.96 -2.31
N TYR A 49 11.87 -15.67 -2.67
CA TYR A 49 12.69 -16.55 -3.50
C TYR A 49 12.88 -17.92 -2.84
N ASP A 50 13.34 -17.93 -1.58
CA ASP A 50 13.63 -19.16 -0.85
C ASP A 50 12.37 -20.02 -0.65
N LEU A 51 11.24 -19.40 -0.33
CA LEU A 51 9.96 -20.11 -0.18
C LEU A 51 9.42 -20.60 -1.52
N THR A 52 9.64 -19.87 -2.61
CA THR A 52 9.23 -20.34 -3.96
C THR A 52 10.01 -21.58 -4.34
N LEU A 53 11.32 -21.63 -4.06
CA LEU A 53 12.13 -22.83 -4.29
C LEU A 53 11.67 -24.00 -3.43
N MET A 54 11.38 -23.78 -2.15
CA MET A 54 10.84 -24.81 -1.26
C MET A 54 9.52 -25.39 -1.79
N LEU A 55 8.60 -24.53 -2.26
CA LEU A 55 7.35 -24.95 -2.88
C LEU A 55 7.58 -25.74 -4.19
N LEU A 56 8.53 -25.32 -5.02
CA LEU A 56 8.86 -26.04 -6.26
C LEU A 56 9.44 -27.42 -5.99
N GLU A 57 10.30 -27.57 -4.98
CA GLU A 57 10.83 -28.88 -4.57
C GLU A 57 9.73 -29.80 -4.05
N ALA A 58 8.81 -29.27 -3.25
CA ALA A 58 7.65 -30.00 -2.77
C ALA A 58 6.73 -30.45 -3.92
N GLN A 59 6.46 -29.54 -4.87
CA GLN A 59 5.70 -29.83 -6.08
C GLN A 59 6.35 -30.95 -6.91
N GLN A 60 7.68 -30.95 -7.06
CA GLN A 60 8.40 -32.02 -7.77
C GLN A 60 8.25 -33.39 -7.09
N ARG A 61 8.13 -33.42 -5.76
CA ARG A 61 7.92 -34.64 -4.98
C ARG A 61 6.45 -35.05 -4.90
N ASN A 62 5.53 -34.27 -5.48
CA ASN A 62 4.08 -34.40 -5.29
C ASN A 62 3.68 -34.47 -3.81
N ALA A 63 4.41 -33.77 -2.94
CA ALA A 63 4.14 -33.74 -1.51
C ALA A 63 2.91 -32.86 -1.25
N PRO A 64 1.88 -33.33 -0.51
CA PRO A 64 0.75 -32.49 -0.16
C PRO A 64 1.22 -31.26 0.63
N LEU A 65 0.56 -30.12 0.44
CA LEU A 65 0.94 -28.85 1.09
C LEU A 65 1.02 -28.97 2.63
N ASP A 66 0.15 -29.79 3.20
CA ASP A 66 0.05 -30.08 4.64
C ASP A 66 1.26 -30.85 5.21
N GLU A 67 2.07 -31.50 4.35
CA GLU A 67 3.29 -32.20 4.76
C GLU A 67 4.54 -31.31 4.66
N VAL A 68 4.49 -30.26 3.82
CA VAL A 68 5.62 -29.37 3.53
C VAL A 68 5.75 -28.27 4.58
N PHE A 69 4.63 -27.80 5.11
CA PHE A 69 4.58 -26.82 6.20
C PHE A 69 3.80 -27.42 7.37
N PRO A 70 4.29 -27.29 8.62
CA PRO A 70 3.48 -27.62 9.79
C PRO A 70 2.15 -26.87 9.70
N GLU A 71 1.05 -27.45 10.20
CA GLU A 71 -0.36 -27.01 10.04
C GLU A 71 -0.66 -25.49 10.22
N ASP A 72 0.29 -24.70 10.73
CA ASP A 72 0.21 -23.25 10.84
C ASP A 72 1.26 -22.54 9.92
N TYR A 73 0.86 -22.26 8.67
CA TYR A 73 1.64 -21.45 7.70
C TYR A 73 2.07 -20.09 8.26
N LYS A 74 1.22 -19.50 9.10
CA LYS A 74 1.47 -18.21 9.71
C LYS A 74 2.56 -18.32 10.77
N ALA A 75 2.55 -19.35 11.62
CA ALA A 75 3.60 -19.58 12.61
C ALA A 75 4.97 -19.81 11.95
N PHE A 76 5.01 -20.52 10.83
CA PHE A 76 6.23 -20.67 10.04
C PHE A 76 6.73 -19.32 9.53
N CYS A 77 5.87 -18.53 8.88
CA CYS A 77 6.24 -17.19 8.39
C CYS A 77 6.69 -16.26 9.53
N ASP A 78 6.01 -16.30 10.68
CA ASP A 78 6.37 -15.53 11.87
C ASP A 78 7.77 -15.91 12.40
N THR A 79 8.14 -17.18 12.31
CA THR A 79 9.47 -17.65 12.70
C THR A 79 10.52 -17.11 11.74
N VAL A 80 10.30 -17.22 10.43
CA VAL A 80 11.21 -16.65 9.40
C VAL A 80 11.37 -15.14 9.56
N ILE A 81 10.27 -14.42 9.84
CA ILE A 81 10.30 -12.96 10.05
C ILE A 81 11.10 -12.60 11.32
N LYS A 82 11.00 -13.37 12.40
CA LYS A 82 11.71 -13.11 13.66
C LYS A 82 13.22 -13.28 13.56
N GLU A 83 13.69 -14.18 12.69
CA GLU A 83 15.11 -14.41 12.45
C GLU A 83 15.77 -13.30 11.60
N LEU A 84 14.95 -12.46 10.94
CA LEU A 84 15.42 -11.38 10.10
C LEU A 84 15.58 -10.07 10.91
N PRO A 85 16.61 -9.25 10.61
CA PRO A 85 16.72 -7.96 11.26
C PRO A 85 15.49 -7.09 10.92
N PRO A 86 14.86 -6.48 11.94
CA PRO A 86 13.69 -5.63 11.72
C PRO A 86 14.10 -4.34 11.02
N ARG A 87 13.14 -3.68 10.38
CA ARG A 87 13.38 -2.37 9.73
C ARG A 87 13.86 -1.34 10.75
N SER A 88 14.85 -0.56 10.35
CA SER A 88 15.33 0.58 11.13
C SER A 88 14.23 1.65 11.26
N GLN A 89 14.30 2.46 12.31
CA GLN A 89 13.31 3.54 12.53
C GLN A 89 13.32 4.57 11.40
N LEU A 90 14.48 4.78 10.75
CA LEU A 90 14.62 5.68 9.62
C LEU A 90 13.94 5.13 8.36
N GLU A 91 14.06 3.82 8.09
CA GLU A 91 13.33 3.17 6.98
C GLU A 91 11.83 3.26 7.21
N LYS A 92 11.35 2.94 8.42
CA LYS A 92 9.94 3.07 8.79
C LYS A 92 9.41 4.48 8.58
N LEU A 93 10.16 5.49 9.04
CA LEU A 93 9.77 6.88 8.86
C LEU A 93 9.73 7.27 7.39
N ARG A 94 10.72 6.84 6.61
CA ARG A 94 10.81 7.12 5.18
C ARG A 94 9.65 6.51 4.40
N GLU A 95 9.32 5.25 4.67
CA GLU A 95 8.16 4.58 4.06
C GLU A 95 6.86 5.28 4.42
N ARG A 96 6.67 5.67 5.69
CA ARG A 96 5.51 6.47 6.10
C ARG A 96 5.42 7.79 5.35
N LEU A 97 6.53 8.53 5.25
CA LEU A 97 6.58 9.77 4.49
C LEU A 97 6.27 9.55 3.01
N GLN A 98 6.81 8.48 2.41
CA GLN A 98 6.54 8.10 1.04
C GLN A 98 5.04 7.84 0.82
N ILE A 99 4.38 7.10 1.71
CA ILE A 99 2.93 6.87 1.66
C ILE A 99 2.16 8.19 1.79
N VAL A 100 2.54 9.05 2.75
CA VAL A 100 1.89 10.36 2.97
C VAL A 100 1.98 11.25 1.74
N PHE A 101 3.17 11.41 1.15
CA PHE A 101 3.35 12.24 -0.05
C PHE A 101 2.60 11.68 -1.27
N LEU A 102 2.52 10.36 -1.40
CA LEU A 102 1.73 9.72 -2.45
C LEU A 102 0.23 9.97 -2.25
N LEU A 103 -0.28 9.81 -1.02
CA LEU A 103 -1.68 10.07 -0.69
C LEU A 103 -2.05 11.52 -0.95
N ILE A 104 -1.21 12.48 -0.54
CA ILE A 104 -1.42 13.92 -0.80
C ILE A 104 -1.50 14.18 -2.30
N ALA A 105 -0.59 13.60 -3.09
CA ALA A 105 -0.58 13.80 -4.54
C ALA A 105 -1.84 13.23 -5.22
N ILE A 106 -2.22 11.99 -4.88
CA ILE A 106 -3.38 11.31 -5.49
C ILE A 106 -4.68 11.98 -5.06
N LEU A 107 -4.89 12.19 -3.75
CA LEU A 107 -6.12 12.80 -3.23
C LEU A 107 -6.24 14.26 -3.66
N GLY A 108 -5.13 15.00 -3.71
CA GLY A 108 -5.11 16.37 -4.22
C GLY A 108 -5.59 16.43 -5.68
N VAL A 109 -5.09 15.55 -6.54
CA VAL A 109 -5.56 15.46 -7.93
C VAL A 109 -7.04 15.08 -7.99
N ILE A 110 -7.48 14.06 -7.25
CA ILE A 110 -8.89 13.63 -7.21
C ILE A 110 -9.79 14.79 -6.78
N ASN A 111 -9.43 15.53 -5.73
CA ASN A 111 -10.20 16.67 -5.23
C ASN A 111 -10.28 17.79 -6.27
N LEU A 112 -9.20 18.05 -7.00
CA LEU A 112 -9.20 19.05 -8.07
C LEU A 112 -10.21 18.69 -9.18
N PHE A 113 -10.26 17.41 -9.58
CA PHE A 113 -11.21 16.93 -10.59
C PHE A 113 -12.66 16.84 -10.10
N LEU A 114 -12.89 16.50 -8.83
CA LEU A 114 -14.24 16.40 -8.26
C LEU A 114 -14.86 17.77 -7.96
N SER A 115 -14.03 18.77 -7.65
CA SER A 115 -14.52 20.12 -7.36
C SER A 115 -14.98 20.82 -8.64
N LYS A 116 -16.14 21.49 -8.56
CA LYS A 116 -16.65 22.29 -9.68
C LYS A 116 -15.68 23.41 -10.06
N ASP A 117 -15.16 24.12 -9.07
CA ASP A 117 -14.24 25.24 -9.25
C ASP A 117 -12.89 24.78 -9.84
N GLY A 118 -12.35 23.66 -9.35
CA GLY A 118 -11.11 23.09 -9.87
C GLY A 118 -11.26 22.55 -11.30
N LEU A 119 -12.34 21.82 -11.58
CA LEU A 119 -12.63 21.31 -12.92
C LEU A 119 -12.84 22.45 -13.93
N HIS A 120 -13.57 23.49 -13.54
CA HIS A 120 -13.81 24.66 -14.39
C HIS A 120 -12.51 25.43 -14.68
N ALA A 121 -11.68 25.66 -13.65
CA ALA A 121 -10.36 26.28 -13.80
C ALA A 121 -9.44 25.49 -14.74
N LEU A 122 -9.45 24.15 -14.66
CA LEU A 122 -8.70 23.27 -15.57
C LEU A 122 -9.22 23.32 -17.00
N LEU A 123 -10.54 23.27 -17.21
CA LEU A 123 -11.17 23.27 -18.53
C LEU A 123 -11.01 24.60 -19.25
N GLN A 124 -11.10 25.72 -18.54
CA GLN A 124 -10.98 27.06 -19.12
C GLN A 124 -9.54 27.57 -19.17
N LEU A 125 -8.57 26.80 -18.69
CA LEU A 125 -7.18 27.24 -18.50
C LEU A 125 -7.10 28.56 -17.69
N ASP A 126 -8.08 28.79 -16.81
CA ASP A 126 -8.08 29.94 -15.90
C ASP A 126 -7.32 29.57 -14.63
N ILE A 127 -6.00 29.66 -14.76
CA ILE A 127 -5.04 29.22 -13.76
C ILE A 127 -5.05 30.15 -12.52
N GLN A 128 -5.61 31.37 -12.63
CA GLN A 128 -5.69 32.35 -11.54
C GLN A 128 -6.90 32.16 -10.63
N SER A 129 -7.89 31.37 -11.05
CA SER A 129 -9.04 31.01 -10.22
C SER A 129 -8.59 30.42 -8.88
N THR A 130 -9.32 30.75 -7.82
CA THR A 130 -9.02 30.30 -6.46
C THR A 130 -9.79 29.05 -6.12
N TYR A 131 -9.09 28.01 -5.67
CA TYR A 131 -9.65 26.78 -5.15
C TYR A 131 -9.94 26.93 -3.65
N PRO A 132 -11.20 26.79 -3.20
CA PRO A 132 -11.52 26.78 -1.78
C PRO A 132 -11.21 25.42 -1.17
N LEU A 133 -10.23 25.38 -0.28
CA LEU A 133 -9.91 24.21 0.53
C LEU A 133 -10.76 24.23 1.81
N SER A 134 -11.74 23.33 1.89
CA SER A 134 -12.65 23.20 3.02
C SER A 134 -12.04 22.34 4.14
N LEU A 135 -12.45 22.59 5.38
CA LEU A 135 -12.04 21.76 6.51
C LEU A 135 -12.54 20.32 6.34
N SER A 136 -13.76 20.16 5.83
CA SER A 136 -14.35 18.85 5.54
C SER A 136 -13.50 18.02 4.57
N THR A 137 -12.99 18.62 3.49
CA THR A 137 -12.16 17.90 2.51
C THR A 137 -10.85 17.43 3.12
N LEU A 138 -10.20 18.26 3.96
CA LEU A 138 -8.99 17.86 4.67
C LEU A 138 -9.22 16.71 5.66
N LEU A 139 -10.29 16.77 6.44
CA LEU A 139 -10.65 15.71 7.38
C LEU A 139 -10.99 14.41 6.64
N LEU A 140 -11.67 14.50 5.50
CA LEU A 140 -11.98 13.38 4.63
C LEU A 140 -10.71 12.72 4.09
N ASP A 141 -9.77 13.51 3.57
CA ASP A 141 -8.51 13.00 3.01
C ASP A 141 -7.70 12.26 4.09
N ILE A 142 -7.64 12.81 5.31
CA ILE A 142 -6.95 12.19 6.44
C ILE A 142 -7.63 10.88 6.84
N LEU A 143 -8.96 10.88 6.99
CA LEU A 143 -9.73 9.70 7.34
C LEU A 143 -9.56 8.60 6.29
N LEU A 144 -9.64 8.97 5.01
CA LEU A 144 -9.46 8.05 3.89
C LEU A 144 -8.04 7.46 3.88
N GLY A 145 -7.02 8.30 4.06
CA GLY A 145 -5.63 7.86 4.14
C GLY A 145 -5.37 6.87 5.28
N ILE A 146 -5.86 7.17 6.49
CA ILE A 146 -5.74 6.28 7.65
C ILE A 146 -6.48 4.96 7.38
N SER A 147 -7.72 5.04 6.90
CA SER A 147 -8.53 3.86 6.61
C SER A 147 -7.87 2.95 5.57
N ALA A 148 -7.29 3.51 4.51
CA ALA A 148 -6.57 2.77 3.49
C ALA A 148 -5.36 2.01 4.06
N VAL A 149 -4.53 2.67 4.87
CA VAL A 149 -3.37 2.03 5.52
C VAL A 149 -3.82 0.91 6.47
N CYS A 150 -4.84 1.17 7.29
CA CYS A 150 -5.39 0.17 8.21
C CYS A 150 -5.95 -1.05 7.47
N ILE A 151 -6.70 -0.83 6.38
CA ILE A 151 -7.28 -1.90 5.56
C ILE A 151 -6.16 -2.75 4.94
N VAL A 152 -5.14 -2.12 4.35
CA VAL A 152 -4.00 -2.87 3.76
C VAL A 152 -3.28 -3.69 4.82
N GLN A 153 -2.97 -3.11 5.98
CA GLN A 153 -2.30 -3.85 7.07
C GLN A 153 -3.15 -5.01 7.59
N TRP A 154 -4.46 -4.82 7.67
CA TRP A 154 -5.39 -5.85 8.09
C TRP A 154 -5.47 -6.98 7.06
N ILE A 155 -5.57 -6.66 5.76
CA ILE A 155 -5.55 -7.66 4.67
C ILE A 155 -4.25 -8.48 4.71
N CYS A 156 -3.09 -7.82 4.85
CA CYS A 156 -1.82 -8.53 4.94
C CYS A 156 -1.80 -9.52 6.11
N ARG A 157 -2.36 -9.14 7.28
CA ARG A 157 -2.39 -10.00 8.48
C ARG A 157 -3.44 -11.11 8.44
N SER A 158 -4.53 -10.91 7.71
CA SER A 158 -5.60 -11.90 7.51
C SER A 158 -5.42 -12.74 6.25
N SER A 159 -4.26 -12.66 5.57
CA SER A 159 -3.99 -13.41 4.34
C SER A 159 -4.12 -14.93 4.49
N PHE A 160 -3.79 -15.48 5.65
CA PHE A 160 -3.95 -16.91 5.96
C PHE A 160 -5.31 -17.28 6.58
N GLU A 161 -6.27 -16.34 6.69
CA GLU A 161 -7.58 -16.61 7.30
C GLU A 161 -8.49 -17.33 6.30
N ASN A 162 -8.76 -18.61 6.52
CA ASN A 162 -9.54 -19.47 5.62
C ASN A 162 -11.04 -19.08 5.44
N ASP A 163 -11.54 -18.05 6.14
CA ASP A 163 -12.94 -17.58 6.04
C ASP A 163 -13.05 -16.29 5.22
N ASP A 164 -12.92 -16.45 3.91
CA ASP A 164 -13.13 -15.40 2.90
C ASP A 164 -14.42 -14.60 3.10
N LYS A 165 -15.51 -15.26 3.54
CA LYS A 165 -16.83 -14.61 3.68
C LYS A 165 -16.84 -13.68 4.88
N ALA A 166 -16.30 -14.11 6.02
CA ALA A 166 -16.16 -13.25 7.19
C ALA A 166 -15.21 -12.08 6.92
N VAL A 167 -14.10 -12.33 6.21
CA VAL A 167 -13.12 -11.29 5.83
C VAL A 167 -13.80 -10.23 4.95
N LYS A 168 -14.48 -10.65 3.87
CA LYS A 168 -15.22 -9.72 2.97
C LYS A 168 -16.31 -8.96 3.70
N ARG A 169 -17.05 -9.61 4.61
CA ARG A 169 -18.08 -8.94 5.42
C ARG A 169 -17.47 -7.87 6.33
N ARG A 170 -16.36 -8.16 7.00
CA ARG A 170 -15.66 -7.18 7.87
C ARG A 170 -15.13 -5.99 7.06
N LEU A 171 -14.54 -6.24 5.88
CA LEU A 171 -14.10 -5.19 4.96
C LEU A 171 -15.26 -4.29 4.50
N LEU A 172 -16.40 -4.90 4.14
CA LEU A 172 -17.59 -4.16 3.74
C LEU A 172 -18.13 -3.30 4.88
N LEU A 173 -18.15 -3.82 6.12
CA LEU A 173 -18.56 -3.05 7.29
C LEU A 173 -17.61 -1.89 7.58
N LEU A 174 -16.29 -2.09 7.48
CA LEU A 174 -15.30 -1.03 7.63
C LEU A 174 -15.49 0.06 6.56
N TRP A 175 -15.68 -0.34 5.31
CA TRP A 175 -15.92 0.59 4.21
C TRP A 175 -17.20 1.41 4.42
N LEU A 176 -18.31 0.78 4.82
CA LEU A 176 -19.56 1.47 5.15
C LEU A 176 -19.38 2.43 6.33
N PHE A 177 -18.63 2.03 7.35
CA PHE A 177 -18.36 2.87 8.51
C PHE A 177 -17.56 4.13 8.11
N THR A 178 -16.50 3.96 7.31
CA THR A 178 -15.73 5.09 6.78
C THR A 178 -16.62 6.00 5.93
N LEU A 179 -17.45 5.45 5.04
CA LEU A 179 -18.39 6.21 4.22
C LEU A 179 -19.36 7.03 5.07
N CYS A 180 -19.96 6.44 6.11
CA CYS A 180 -20.89 7.12 7.01
C CYS A 180 -20.23 8.29 7.75
N ILE A 181 -19.02 8.09 8.30
CA ILE A 181 -18.26 9.16 8.95
C ILE A 181 -17.94 10.26 7.93
N SER A 182 -17.50 9.88 6.73
CA SER A 182 -17.19 10.82 5.67
C SER A 182 -18.37 11.72 5.33
N VAL A 183 -19.55 11.15 5.09
CA VAL A 183 -20.77 11.92 4.83
C VAL A 183 -21.12 12.82 6.02
N GLY A 184 -21.01 12.32 7.25
CA GLY A 184 -21.22 13.12 8.46
C GLY A 184 -20.28 14.33 8.55
N CYS A 185 -18.98 14.13 8.31
CA CYS A 185 -17.99 15.21 8.29
C CYS A 185 -18.28 16.24 7.19
N MET A 186 -18.73 15.79 6.01
CA MET A 186 -19.14 16.69 4.94
C MET A 186 -20.34 17.55 5.35
N LEU A 187 -21.39 16.95 5.91
CA LEU A 187 -22.59 17.67 6.32
C LEU A 187 -22.34 18.69 7.45
N LEU A 188 -21.49 18.35 8.41
CA LEU A 188 -21.19 19.21 9.56
C LEU A 188 -20.23 20.36 9.25
N PHE A 189 -19.24 20.14 8.37
CA PHE A 189 -18.11 21.07 8.19
C PHE A 189 -18.00 21.66 6.77
N GLN A 190 -18.96 21.41 5.87
CA GLN A 190 -18.94 21.94 4.49
C GLN A 190 -18.81 23.46 4.38
N ASN A 191 -19.33 24.21 5.37
CA ASN A 191 -19.36 25.67 5.32
C ASN A 191 -18.06 26.34 5.82
N ILE A 192 -17.11 25.57 6.36
CA ILE A 192 -15.85 26.10 6.89
C ILE A 192 -14.77 26.01 5.81
N ILE A 193 -14.59 27.12 5.09
CA ILE A 193 -13.47 27.29 4.15
C ILE A 193 -12.24 27.69 4.96
N VAL A 194 -11.21 26.85 4.95
CA VAL A 194 -9.98 27.10 5.72
C VAL A 194 -9.05 28.01 4.93
N LEU A 195 -8.90 27.76 3.63
CA LEU A 195 -7.92 28.46 2.81
C LEU A 195 -8.39 28.55 1.36
N ARG A 196 -8.19 29.71 0.72
CA ARG A 196 -8.38 29.88 -0.72
C ARG A 196 -7.00 29.94 -1.37
N ILE A 197 -6.68 28.95 -2.20
CA ILE A 197 -5.36 28.84 -2.86
C ILE A 197 -5.57 28.97 -4.37
N PRO A 198 -4.78 29.78 -5.08
CA PRO A 198 -4.74 29.75 -6.54
C PRO A 198 -4.52 28.33 -7.07
N VAL A 199 -5.26 27.93 -8.11
CA VAL A 199 -5.22 26.56 -8.64
C VAL A 199 -3.80 26.14 -9.05
N TRP A 200 -2.99 27.04 -9.64
CA TRP A 200 -1.59 26.70 -9.97
C TRP A 200 -0.73 26.35 -8.77
N LEU A 201 -0.89 27.06 -7.64
CA LEU A 201 -0.13 26.77 -6.43
C LEU A 201 -0.51 25.40 -5.88
N PHE A 202 -1.80 25.05 -5.94
CA PHE A 202 -2.29 23.75 -5.53
C PHE A 202 -1.77 22.61 -6.44
N VAL A 203 -1.79 22.80 -7.75
CA VAL A 203 -1.22 21.84 -8.72
C VAL A 203 0.29 21.68 -8.50
N LEU A 204 1.02 22.78 -8.31
CA LEU A 204 2.44 22.77 -8.02
C LEU A 204 2.74 22.01 -6.71
N PHE A 205 1.91 22.20 -5.69
CA PHE A 205 2.03 21.47 -4.42
C PHE A 205 1.83 19.96 -4.61
N CYS A 206 0.79 19.54 -5.35
CA CYS A 206 0.55 18.13 -5.65
C CYS A 206 1.70 17.52 -6.46
N PHE A 207 2.20 18.24 -7.46
CA PHE A 207 3.34 17.82 -8.27
C PHE A 207 4.63 17.72 -7.45
N SER A 208 4.91 18.70 -6.60
CA SER A 208 6.05 18.69 -5.68
C SER A 208 5.98 17.50 -4.71
N SER A 209 4.80 17.22 -4.16
CA SER A 209 4.55 16.03 -3.32
C SER A 209 4.87 14.73 -4.07
N TYR A 210 4.44 14.62 -5.33
CA TYR A 210 4.76 13.45 -6.16
C TYR A 210 6.26 13.31 -6.45
N LEU A 211 6.96 14.42 -6.72
CA LEU A 211 8.41 14.41 -6.89
C LEU A 211 9.14 13.99 -5.61
N LEU A 212 8.68 14.46 -4.44
CA LEU A 212 9.22 14.05 -3.14
C LEU A 212 8.99 12.55 -2.90
N TYR A 213 7.81 12.03 -3.22
CA TYR A 213 7.54 10.59 -3.22
C TYR A 213 8.57 9.82 -4.07
N LEU A 214 8.81 10.28 -5.30
CA LEU A 214 9.75 9.63 -6.21
C LEU A 214 11.20 9.70 -5.70
N ALA A 215 11.60 10.84 -5.12
CA ALA A 215 12.93 11.02 -4.53
C ALA A 215 13.14 10.08 -3.33
N LEU A 216 12.16 9.97 -2.43
CA LEU A 216 12.21 9.05 -1.29
C LEU A 216 12.25 7.58 -1.73
N ALA A 217 11.47 7.23 -2.76
CA ALA A 217 11.49 5.90 -3.37
C ALA A 217 12.88 5.57 -3.96
N PHE A 218 13.51 6.55 -4.61
CA PHE A 218 14.85 6.38 -5.17
C PHE A 218 15.92 6.21 -4.08
N CYS A 219 15.86 7.00 -3.01
CA CYS A 219 16.78 6.88 -1.87
C CYS A 219 16.62 5.53 -1.16
N SER A 220 15.39 5.04 -0.95
CA SER A 220 15.14 3.71 -0.39
C SER A 220 15.83 2.60 -1.19
N CYS A 221 15.77 2.69 -2.53
CA CYS A 221 16.45 1.74 -3.40
C CYS A 221 17.99 1.78 -3.36
N LYS A 222 18.59 2.88 -2.90
CA LYS A 222 20.04 3.06 -2.87
C LYS A 222 20.66 2.50 -1.59
N ASP A 223 19.98 2.66 -0.46
CA ASP A 223 20.43 2.12 0.84
C ASP A 223 20.35 0.58 0.88
N VAL A 224 19.42 0.00 0.13
CA VAL A 224 19.30 -1.47 -0.06
C VAL A 224 20.42 -2.04 -0.94
N ALA A 225 21.19 -1.19 -1.63
CA ALA A 225 22.27 -1.59 -2.54
C ALA A 225 23.67 -1.58 -1.91
N SER A 226 23.84 -0.89 -0.78
CA SER A 226 25.08 -0.79 -0.02
C SER A 226 25.15 -1.85 1.08
#